data_AF-A0A7M3XLF7-F1
#
_entry.id   AF-A0A7M3XLF7-F1
#
_cell.length_a   1.000
_cell.length_b   1.000
_cell.length_c   1.000
_cell.angle_alpha   90.00
_cell.angle_beta   90.00
_cell.angle_gamma   90.00
#
_symmetry.space_group_name_H-M   'P 1'
#
loop_
_entity.id
_entity.type
_entity.pdbx_description
1 polymer ?
#
loop_
_entity_poly.entity_id
_entity_poly.type
_entity_poly.pdbx_seq_one_letter_code
_entity_poly.pdbx_strand_id
1 'polypeptide(L)' 'VSSPELDALIKAATPSSLGAKLTGAGGGGCMVALTRNPQQTSDAIELAGGRTLISKLGSHGFNIETSEISTIWMKT' A
#
# COMPACT_ATOMS: atom_id res chain seq x y z
N VAL A 1 -4.73 16.17 -12.23
CA VAL A 1 -5.94 15.50 -12.77
C VAL A 1 -6.32 14.38 -11.80
N SER A 2 -7.58 14.31 -11.37
CA SER A 2 -8.18 13.18 -10.63
C SER A 2 -9.12 12.42 -11.58
N SER A 3 -9.44 11.16 -11.29
CA SER A 3 -10.46 10.38 -11.98
C SER A 3 -11.64 10.09 -11.04
N PRO A 4 -12.87 9.93 -11.56
CA PRO A 4 -14.05 9.62 -10.72
C PRO A 4 -13.86 8.38 -9.85
N GLU A 5 -13.15 7.38 -10.34
CA GLU A 5 -12.85 6.14 -9.62
C GLU A 5 -11.96 6.44 -8.41
N LEU A 6 -10.91 7.24 -8.58
CA LEU A 6 -10.02 7.62 -7.47
C LEU A 6 -10.74 8.49 -6.44
N ASP A 7 -11.61 9.40 -6.87
CA ASP A 7 -12.43 10.19 -5.96
C ASP A 7 -13.39 9.31 -5.13
N ALA A 8 -13.90 8.21 -5.70
CA ALA A 8 -14.71 7.24 -4.98
C ALA A 8 -13.89 6.50 -3.90
N LEU A 9 -12.65 6.10 -4.21
CA LEU A 9 -11.77 5.46 -3.21
C LEU A 9 -11.42 6.42 -2.06
N ILE A 10 -11.12 7.68 -2.36
CA ILE A 10 -10.87 8.72 -1.34
C ILE A 10 -12.10 8.87 -0.43
N LYS A 11 -13.30 8.96 -1.00
CA LYS A 11 -14.56 9.07 -0.24
C LYS A 11 -14.79 7.84 0.64
N ALA A 12 -14.53 6.64 0.14
CA ALA A 12 -14.68 5.40 0.91
C ALA A 12 -13.70 5.30 2.09
N ALA A 13 -12.46 5.78 1.92
CA ALA A 13 -11.45 5.77 2.97
C ALA A 13 -11.68 6.83 4.07
N THR A 14 -12.38 7.93 3.74
CA THR A 14 -12.48 9.12 4.61
C THR A 14 -13.06 8.83 6.01
N PRO A 15 -14.13 8.03 6.19
CA PRO A 15 -14.73 7.81 7.51
C PRO A 15 -13.84 7.07 8.51
N SER A 16 -12.90 6.25 8.04
CA SER A 16 -12.05 5.39 8.88
C SER A 16 -10.58 5.81 8.87
N SER A 17 -10.22 6.86 8.13
CA SER A 17 -8.85 7.37 8.02
C SER A 17 -8.70 8.76 8.65
N LEU A 18 -7.48 9.12 9.00
CA LEU A 18 -7.09 10.47 9.42
C LEU A 18 -7.00 11.43 8.22
N GLY A 19 -6.87 10.88 7.01
CA GLY A 19 -6.81 11.63 5.77
C GLY A 19 -6.35 10.75 4.62
N ALA A 20 -6.69 11.17 3.40
CA ALA A 20 -6.33 10.45 2.18
C ALA A 20 -5.85 11.43 1.10
N LYS A 21 -4.93 10.96 0.24
CA LYS A 21 -4.33 11.76 -0.83
C LYS A 21 -4.09 10.91 -2.07
N LEU A 22 -4.26 11.51 -3.23
CA LEU A 22 -3.87 10.94 -4.53
C LEU A 22 -2.36 10.99 -4.73
N THR A 23 -1.77 9.97 -5.35
CA THR A 23 -0.34 9.94 -5.68
C THR A 23 -0.02 10.82 -6.91
N GLY A 24 1.20 11.36 -7.02
CA GLY A 24 1.52 12.48 -7.92
C GLY A 24 2.28 12.15 -9.21
N ALA A 25 1.72 12.65 -10.34
CA ALA A 25 2.32 13.04 -11.64
C ALA A 25 1.20 13.55 -12.58
N GLY A 26 -0.04 13.12 -12.34
CA GLY A 26 -1.24 13.56 -13.08
C GLY A 26 -1.89 12.47 -13.95
N GLY A 27 -1.41 11.22 -13.91
CA GLY A 27 -1.94 10.09 -14.69
C GLY A 27 -2.75 9.03 -13.93
N GLY A 28 -2.97 9.20 -12.62
CA GLY A 28 -3.82 8.30 -11.82
C GLY A 28 -3.15 6.99 -11.36
N GLY A 29 -3.97 6.06 -10.85
CA GLY A 29 -3.60 4.67 -10.51
C GLY A 29 -3.72 4.32 -9.02
N CYS A 30 -3.24 5.18 -8.12
CA CYS A 30 -3.13 4.88 -6.70
C CYS A 30 -3.52 6.06 -5.79
N MET A 31 -3.86 5.72 -4.55
CA MET A 31 -4.06 6.67 -3.46
C MET A 31 -3.40 6.15 -2.18
N VAL A 32 -3.18 7.04 -1.20
CA VAL A 32 -2.73 6.68 0.15
C VAL A 32 -3.75 7.17 1.17
N ALA A 33 -4.13 6.31 2.12
CA ALA A 33 -4.93 6.67 3.29
C ALA A 33 -4.11 6.46 4.56
N LEU A 34 -3.98 7.50 5.38
CA LEU A 34 -3.35 7.41 6.69
C LEU A 34 -4.41 7.06 7.72
N THR A 35 -4.29 5.96 8.44
CA THR A 35 -5.33 5.46 9.34
C THR A 35 -4.76 4.82 10.61
N ARG A 36 -5.56 4.82 11.68
CA ARG A 36 -5.31 4.01 12.90
C ARG A 36 -6.02 2.66 12.86
N ASN A 37 -6.97 2.49 11.93
CA ASN A 37 -7.81 1.30 11.75
C ASN A 37 -7.54 0.69 10.37
N PRO A 38 -6.36 0.10 10.12
CA PRO A 38 -5.91 -0.28 8.78
C PRO A 38 -6.87 -1.25 8.09
N GLN A 39 -7.39 -2.26 8.79
CA GLN A 39 -8.33 -3.23 8.20
C GLN A 39 -9.64 -2.56 7.76
N GLN A 40 -10.26 -1.77 8.64
CA GLN A 40 -11.51 -1.08 8.33
C GLN A 40 -11.38 -0.12 7.14
N THR A 41 -10.25 0.60 7.05
CA THR A 41 -9.96 1.47 5.91
C THR A 41 -9.70 0.67 4.63
N SER A 42 -8.99 -0.45 4.72
CA SER A 42 -8.78 -1.38 3.60
C SER A 42 -10.10 -1.88 3.05
N ASP A 43 -10.95 -2.46 3.91
CA ASP A 43 -12.20 -3.09 3.52
C ASP A 43 -13.13 -2.08 2.82
N ALA A 44 -13.18 -0.84 3.31
CA ALA A 44 -13.96 0.23 2.68
C ALA A 44 -13.45 0.58 1.26
N ILE A 45 -12.13 0.64 1.07
CA ILE A 45 -11.51 0.90 -0.24
C ILE A 45 -11.77 -0.29 -1.20
N GLU A 46 -11.67 -1.53 -0.72
CA GLU A 46 -11.92 -2.71 -1.55
C GLU A 46 -13.39 -2.86 -1.93
N LEU A 47 -14.31 -2.56 -1.01
CA LEU A 47 -15.75 -2.52 -1.29
C LEU A 47 -16.10 -1.46 -2.37
N ALA A 48 -15.34 -0.37 -2.41
CA ALA A 48 -15.47 0.67 -3.44
C ALA A 48 -14.79 0.30 -4.78
N GLY A 49 -14.23 -0.91 -4.90
CA GLY A 49 -13.60 -1.43 -6.13
C GLY A 49 -12.09 -1.25 -6.21
N GLY A 50 -11.44 -0.78 -5.13
CA GLY A 50 -9.99 -0.65 -5.04
C GLY A 50 -9.27 -1.97 -4.72
N ARG A 51 -7.93 -1.93 -4.77
CA ARG A 51 -7.05 -3.00 -4.27
C ARG A 51 -6.11 -2.40 -3.25
N THR A 52 -5.94 -3.08 -2.11
CA THR A 52 -5.24 -2.47 -0.97
C THR A 52 -3.94 -3.16 -0.60
N LEU A 53 -3.01 -2.37 -0.05
CA LEU A 53 -1.79 -2.82 0.60
C LEU A 53 -1.67 -2.06 1.93
N ILE A 54 -1.65 -2.77 3.04
CA ILE A 54 -1.48 -2.18 4.37
C ILE A 54 0.02 -2.13 4.69
N SER A 55 0.53 -0.93 5.00
CA SER A 55 1.92 -0.72 5.41
C SER A 55 2.00 0.19 6.64
N LYS A 56 3.05 0.00 7.44
CA LYS A 56 3.36 0.88 8.58
C LYS A 56 4.27 2.02 8.13
N LEU A 57 4.03 3.21 8.69
CA LEU A 57 4.97 4.33 8.55
C LEU A 57 6.33 3.94 9.15
N GLY A 58 7.41 4.29 8.44
CA GLY A 58 8.77 3.99 8.89
C GLY A 58 9.17 2.51 8.81
N SER A 59 8.50 1.71 7.98
CA SER A 59 8.94 0.34 7.69
C SER A 59 10.36 0.34 7.11
N HIS A 60 11.15 -0.69 7.43
CA HIS A 60 12.51 -0.85 6.89
C HIS A 60 12.48 -0.85 5.36
N GLY A 61 13.44 -0.14 4.76
CA GLY A 61 13.62 -0.11 3.31
C GLY A 61 14.28 -1.38 2.78
N PHE A 62 14.82 -1.28 1.56
CA PHE A 62 15.56 -2.37 0.93
C PHE A 62 16.81 -2.75 1.73
N ASN A 63 17.02 -4.04 1.96
CA ASN A 63 18.24 -4.60 2.56
C ASN A 63 18.86 -5.61 1.57
N ILE A 64 20.19 -5.61 1.48
CA ILE A 64 20.94 -6.59 0.69
C ILE A 64 21.52 -7.62 1.65
N GLU A 65 20.99 -8.83 1.61
CA GLU A 65 21.60 -9.97 2.28
C GLU A 65 22.62 -10.62 1.34
N THR A 66 23.86 -10.75 1.80
CA THR A 66 24.90 -11.51 1.09
C THR A 66 24.95 -12.91 1.70
N SER A 67 24.45 -13.90 0.99
CA SER A 67 24.58 -15.30 1.37
C SER A 67 25.86 -15.89 0.76
N GLU A 68 26.73 -16.46 1.59
CA GLU A 68 27.77 -17.36 1.07
C GLU A 68 27.09 -18.64 0.54
N ILE A 69 27.43 -19.02 -0.69
CA ILE A 69 26.94 -20.26 -1.30
C ILE A 69 27.50 -21.42 -0.47
N SER A 70 26.71 -22.00 0.43
CA SER A 70 27.12 -23.21 1.15
C SER A 70 27.22 -24.36 0.16
N THR A 71 28.42 -24.91 -0.01
CA THR A 71 28.72 -26.03 -0.91
C THR A 71 28.19 -27.35 -0.35
N ILE A 72 26.87 -27.46 -0.22
CA ILE A 72 26.16 -28.68 0.18
C ILE A 72 26.35 -29.83 -0.82
N TRP A 73 26.93 -29.56 -1.99
CA TRP A 73 27.21 -30.53 -3.05
C TRP A 73 28.65 -31.07 -3.08
N MET A 74 29.54 -30.66 -2.16
CA MET A 74 30.96 -31.10 -2.15
C MET A 74 31.31 -32.22 -1.16
N LYS A 75 30.32 -32.83 -0.48
CA LYS A 75 30.57 -33.94 0.43
C LYS A 75 30.26 -35.28 -0.26
N THR A 76 31.29 -35.84 -0.92
CA THR A 76 31.36 -37.23 -1.35
C THR A 76 32.34 -37.97 -0.46
#